data_AF-A0A9C6X666-F1
#
_entry.id   AF-A0A9C6X666-F1
#
_cell.length_a   1.000
_cell.length_b   1.000
_cell.length_c   1.000
_cell.angle_alpha   90.00
_cell.angle_beta   90.00
_cell.angle_gamma   90.00
#
_symmetry.space_group_name_H-M   'P 1'
#
loop_
_entity.id
_entity.type
_entity.pdbx_description
1 polymer ?
#
loop_
_entity_poly.entity_id
_entity_poly.type
_entity_poly.pdbx_seq_one_letter_code
_entity_poly.pdbx_strand_id
1 'polypeptide(L)'
;MHCDGCRLHFDEAERRPKVMSCGHTLCIACLSARKMCDIHKQDILDVNGLPDNFYIISLLKGNRADKQKRRFYCITCKATAQPTCEDEHDICSLEKARKTEVGPMLEVVRRTLKLQGSVASNLMSLLPNVADTFQRVLETATMREEELQRTLTHAQSVLESSGNQAAWEAATQSLKRTALQCDQELPQLTRLLGILEFQGQCRQMEVEFKDGEEMKGFCAWNDVSSLASNRSRFVLFKCATGVHVRCELSINTTLHTRRQ
;
A
#
# COMPACT_ATOMS: atom_id res chain seq x y z
N MET A 1 -28.73 4.37 -26.28
CA MET A 1 -29.98 5.16 -26.30
C MET A 1 -30.42 5.36 -27.75
N HIS A 2 -31.72 5.25 -28.02
CA HIS A 2 -32.30 5.22 -29.37
C HIS A 2 -33.47 6.20 -29.45
N CYS A 3 -33.75 6.71 -30.65
CA CYS A 3 -34.91 7.55 -30.94
C CYS A 3 -36.18 6.68 -31.05
N ASP A 4 -37.25 7.02 -30.34
CA ASP A 4 -38.50 6.24 -30.38
C ASP A 4 -39.19 6.27 -31.76
N GLY A 5 -38.93 7.30 -32.56
CA GLY A 5 -39.51 7.46 -33.89
C GLY A 5 -38.90 6.56 -34.97
N CYS A 6 -37.57 6.48 -35.04
CA CYS A 6 -36.85 5.68 -36.05
C CYS A 6 -36.12 4.46 -35.49
N ARG A 7 -36.11 4.28 -34.16
CA ARG A 7 -35.39 3.21 -33.42
C ARG A 7 -33.88 3.17 -33.61
N LEU A 8 -33.30 4.20 -34.22
CA LEU A 8 -31.86 4.32 -34.46
C LEU A 8 -31.18 5.10 -33.32
N HIS A 9 -29.88 4.88 -33.15
CA HIS A 9 -29.08 5.57 -32.16
C HIS A 9 -29.05 7.08 -32.40
N PHE A 10 -29.05 7.84 -31.30
CA PHE A 10 -28.77 9.27 -31.35
C PHE A 10 -27.30 9.52 -31.68
N ASP A 11 -27.03 10.62 -32.38
CA ASP A 11 -25.69 11.12 -32.68
C ASP A 11 -25.63 12.65 -32.47
N GLU A 12 -24.47 13.27 -32.67
CA GLU A 12 -24.31 14.72 -32.46
C GLU A 12 -24.78 15.58 -33.64
N ALA A 13 -25.05 14.97 -34.79
CA ALA A 13 -25.34 15.61 -36.06
C ALA A 13 -26.78 15.34 -36.51
N GLU A 14 -26.98 14.40 -37.45
CA GLU A 14 -28.26 14.15 -38.12
C GLU A 14 -29.33 13.58 -37.18
N ARG A 15 -28.93 12.87 -36.12
CA ARG A 15 -29.83 12.28 -35.14
C ARG A 15 -29.68 12.93 -33.77
N ARG A 16 -29.43 14.23 -33.74
CA ARG A 16 -29.34 15.00 -32.50
C ARG A 16 -30.65 14.93 -31.70
N PRO A 17 -30.62 14.52 -30.41
CA PRO A 17 -31.82 14.36 -29.60
C PRO A 17 -32.37 15.72 -29.16
N LYS A 18 -33.66 15.96 -29.43
CA LYS A 18 -34.39 17.18 -29.08
C LYS A 18 -35.55 16.85 -28.13
N VAL A 19 -35.75 17.69 -27.11
CA VAL A 19 -36.84 17.53 -26.14
C VAL A 19 -38.06 18.30 -26.61
N MET A 20 -39.17 17.61 -26.81
CA MET A 20 -40.45 18.21 -27.16
C MET A 20 -41.11 18.85 -25.93
N SER A 21 -42.05 19.78 -26.13
CA SER A 21 -42.83 20.40 -25.04
C SER A 21 -43.64 19.40 -24.19
N CYS A 22 -43.98 18.25 -24.76
CA CYS A 22 -44.63 17.15 -24.03
C CYS A 22 -43.65 16.24 -23.26
N GLY A 23 -42.35 16.56 -23.24
CA GLY A 23 -41.32 15.81 -22.52
C GLY A 23 -40.68 14.66 -23.30
N HIS A 24 -41.24 14.23 -24.43
CA HIS A 24 -40.64 13.18 -25.26
C HIS A 24 -39.37 13.66 -25.96
N THR A 25 -38.44 12.73 -26.20
CA THR A 25 -37.20 13.01 -26.95
C THR A 25 -37.18 12.26 -28.26
N LEU A 26 -37.02 12.98 -29.36
CA LEU A 26 -36.86 12.43 -30.71
C LEU A 26 -35.62 13.01 -31.38
N CYS A 27 -35.11 12.35 -32.41
CA CYS A 27 -34.00 12.90 -33.17
C CYS A 27 -34.48 13.99 -34.14
N ILE A 28 -33.61 14.97 -34.43
CA ILE A 28 -33.95 16.10 -35.29
C ILE A 28 -34.48 15.66 -36.67
N ALA A 29 -33.89 14.63 -37.30
CA ALA A 29 -34.40 14.08 -38.55
C ALA A 29 -35.84 13.54 -38.47
N CYS A 30 -36.22 12.87 -37.36
CA CYS A 30 -37.59 12.40 -37.18
C CYS A 30 -38.58 13.55 -36.93
N LEU A 31 -38.13 14.60 -36.23
CA LEU A 31 -38.95 15.78 -35.97
C LEU A 31 -39.16 16.61 -37.24
N SER A 32 -38.16 16.73 -38.12
CA SER A 32 -38.32 17.42 -39.40
C SER A 32 -39.30 16.70 -40.34
N ALA A 33 -39.46 15.38 -40.23
CA ALA A 33 -40.36 14.59 -41.05
C ALA A 33 -41.81 14.53 -40.52
N ARG A 34 -42.07 15.06 -39.32
CA ARG A 34 -43.37 14.93 -38.63
C ARG A 34 -43.84 16.27 -38.11
N LYS A 35 -45.15 16.46 -38.04
CA LYS A 35 -45.75 17.71 -37.53
C LYS A 35 -46.28 17.62 -36.11
N MET A 36 -46.34 16.42 -35.52
CA MET A 36 -46.90 16.19 -34.19
C MET A 36 -46.24 15.03 -33.45
N CYS A 37 -46.38 15.00 -32.12
CA CYS A 37 -46.01 13.87 -31.28
C CYS A 37 -46.96 12.68 -31.48
N ASP A 38 -46.45 11.47 -31.70
CA ASP A 38 -47.30 10.29 -31.90
C ASP A 38 -48.10 9.89 -30.65
N ILE A 39 -47.57 10.19 -29.46
CA ILE A 39 -48.16 9.79 -28.17
C ILE A 39 -49.17 10.83 -27.70
N HIS A 40 -48.78 12.11 -27.64
CA HIS A 40 -49.59 13.18 -27.06
C HIS A 40 -50.32 14.05 -28.10
N LYS A 41 -50.11 13.80 -29.41
CA LYS A 41 -50.71 14.56 -30.53
C LYS A 41 -50.48 16.07 -30.47
N GLN A 42 -49.42 16.51 -29.78
CA GLN A 42 -49.03 17.92 -29.70
C GLN A 42 -48.25 18.33 -30.95
N ASP A 43 -48.59 19.48 -31.53
CA ASP A 43 -47.92 20.03 -32.71
C ASP A 43 -46.48 20.46 -32.45
N ILE A 44 -45.64 20.30 -33.47
CA ILE A 44 -44.25 20.73 -33.50
C ILE A 44 -44.18 22.02 -34.32
N LEU A 45 -44.12 23.17 -33.63
CA LEU A 45 -44.17 24.47 -34.29
C LEU A 45 -42.82 24.89 -34.91
N ASP A 46 -41.71 24.62 -34.22
CA ASP A 46 -40.36 24.90 -34.70
C ASP A 46 -39.38 23.84 -34.21
N VAL A 47 -38.89 23.00 -35.12
CA VAL A 47 -37.94 21.91 -34.81
C VAL A 47 -36.57 22.47 -34.38
N ASN A 48 -36.14 23.59 -34.95
CA ASN A 48 -34.83 24.17 -34.67
C ASN A 48 -34.81 24.88 -33.32
N GLY A 49 -35.95 25.47 -32.92
CA GLY A 49 -36.15 26.10 -31.61
C GLY A 49 -36.29 25.12 -30.44
N LEU A 50 -36.42 23.80 -30.68
CA LEU A 50 -36.49 22.82 -29.61
C LEU A 50 -35.13 22.69 -28.88
N PRO A 51 -35.13 22.59 -27.54
CA PRO A 51 -33.92 22.37 -26.77
C PRO A 51 -33.32 20.99 -27.04
N ASP A 52 -32.00 20.93 -27.06
CA ASP A 52 -31.28 19.66 -27.10
C ASP A 52 -31.46 18.89 -25.78
N ASN A 53 -31.53 17.56 -25.87
CA ASN A 53 -31.43 16.72 -24.68
C ASN A 53 -29.95 16.58 -24.28
N PHE A 54 -29.43 17.59 -23.58
CA PHE A 54 -28.03 17.63 -23.15
C PHE A 54 -27.63 16.44 -22.26
N TYR A 55 -28.56 15.84 -21.51
CA TYR A 55 -28.29 14.62 -20.75
C TYR A 55 -27.92 13.46 -21.68
N ILE A 56 -28.74 13.24 -22.72
CA ILE A 56 -28.46 12.19 -23.72
C ILE A 56 -27.16 12.47 -24.47
N ILE A 57 -26.95 13.72 -24.89
CA ILE A 57 -25.71 14.14 -25.57
C ILE A 57 -24.49 13.92 -24.67
N SER A 58 -24.60 14.22 -23.38
CA SER A 58 -23.51 14.01 -22.41
C SER A 58 -23.19 12.53 -22.24
N LEU A 59 -24.18 11.64 -22.31
CA LEU A 59 -23.95 10.19 -22.30
C LEU A 59 -23.38 9.66 -23.63
N LEU A 60 -23.72 10.28 -24.77
CA LEU A 60 -23.08 9.97 -26.06
C LEU A 60 -21.62 10.40 -26.07
N LYS A 61 -21.33 11.59 -25.52
CA LYS A 61 -19.98 12.13 -25.33
C LYS A 61 -19.19 11.33 -24.30
N GLY A 62 -19.81 10.97 -23.18
CA GLY A 62 -19.23 10.16 -22.11
C GLY A 62 -18.81 8.76 -22.54
N ASN A 63 -19.42 8.22 -23.61
CA ASN A 63 -19.03 6.93 -24.18
C ASN A 63 -17.88 6.99 -25.20
N ARG A 64 -17.53 8.17 -25.73
CA ARG A 64 -16.44 8.35 -26.72
C ARG A 64 -15.27 9.21 -26.25
N ALA A 65 -15.50 10.15 -25.34
CA ALA A 65 -14.47 11.05 -24.81
C ALA A 65 -13.90 10.59 -23.46
N ASP A 66 -14.65 9.76 -22.70
CA ASP A 66 -14.22 9.27 -21.37
C ASP A 66 -13.88 7.77 -21.33
N LYS A 67 -13.85 7.12 -22.50
CA LYS A 67 -12.69 6.25 -22.78
C LYS A 67 -11.49 7.17 -22.95
N GLN A 68 -11.07 7.78 -21.83
CA GLN A 68 -9.68 8.09 -21.55
C GLN A 68 -8.88 7.02 -22.28
N LYS A 69 -8.02 7.42 -23.21
CA LYS A 69 -6.92 6.58 -23.66
C LYS A 69 -6.39 5.95 -22.38
N ARG A 70 -6.74 4.68 -22.11
CA ARG A 70 -6.24 3.99 -20.93
C ARG A 70 -4.77 3.97 -21.24
N ARG A 71 -4.04 4.89 -20.63
CA ARG A 71 -2.61 5.03 -20.79
C ARG A 71 -2.08 3.76 -20.15
N PHE A 72 -2.00 2.71 -20.97
CA PHE A 72 -1.35 1.49 -20.58
C PHE A 72 0.07 1.89 -20.19
N TYR A 73 0.60 1.23 -19.19
CA TYR A 73 1.96 1.40 -18.74
C TYR A 73 2.78 0.29 -19.34
N CYS A 74 3.81 0.65 -20.09
CA CYS A 74 4.77 -0.30 -20.62
C CYS A 74 5.75 -0.66 -19.51
N ILE A 75 5.75 -1.94 -19.10
CA ILE A 75 6.60 -2.44 -18.01
C ILE A 75 8.07 -2.32 -18.39
N THR A 76 8.40 -2.63 -19.65
CA THR A 76 9.78 -2.57 -20.18
C THR A 76 10.32 -1.15 -20.25
N CYS A 77 9.56 -0.22 -20.86
CA CYS A 77 9.98 1.17 -21.01
C CYS A 77 9.84 1.99 -19.72
N LYS A 78 9.12 1.48 -18.72
CA LYS A 78 8.78 2.18 -17.48
C LYS A 78 8.09 3.54 -17.70
N ALA A 79 7.27 3.62 -18.73
CA ALA A 79 6.61 4.85 -19.15
C ALA A 79 5.18 4.58 -19.64
N THR A 80 4.44 5.65 -19.95
CA THR A 80 3.18 5.51 -20.70
C THR A 80 3.47 4.79 -22.01
N ALA A 81 2.77 3.68 -22.25
CA ALA A 81 2.92 2.86 -23.43
C ALA A 81 2.70 3.71 -24.69
N GLN A 82 3.68 3.64 -25.58
CA GLN A 82 3.56 4.16 -26.93
C GLN A 82 2.94 3.08 -27.83
N PRO A 83 2.42 3.43 -29.02
CA PRO A 83 1.90 2.43 -29.95
C PRO A 83 2.88 1.29 -30.24
N THR A 84 4.17 1.59 -30.35
CA THR A 84 5.23 0.58 -30.55
C THR A 84 5.40 -0.39 -29.38
N CYS A 85 4.92 -0.04 -28.18
CA CYS A 85 4.97 -0.94 -27.02
C CYS A 85 3.90 -2.03 -27.09
N GLU A 86 2.81 -1.83 -27.85
CA GLU A 86 1.72 -2.81 -27.92
C GLU A 86 2.16 -4.10 -28.63
N ASP A 87 3.10 -3.99 -29.57
CA ASP A 87 3.58 -5.12 -30.36
C ASP A 87 4.78 -5.84 -29.71
N GLU A 88 5.62 -5.11 -28.96
CA GLU A 88 6.94 -5.62 -28.52
C GLU A 88 7.11 -5.75 -27.00
N HIS A 89 6.26 -5.11 -26.19
CA HIS A 89 6.46 -5.01 -24.74
C HIS A 89 5.24 -5.46 -23.93
N ASP A 90 5.50 -5.87 -22.69
CA ASP A 90 4.44 -6.12 -21.73
C ASP A 90 3.81 -4.80 -21.29
N ILE A 91 2.54 -4.62 -21.62
CA ILE A 91 1.73 -3.49 -21.20
C ILE A 91 0.73 -3.89 -20.12
N CYS A 92 0.49 -3.02 -19.15
CA CYS A 92 -0.53 -3.23 -18.12
C CYS A 92 -1.27 -1.93 -17.78
N SER A 93 -2.27 -1.98 -16.90
CA SER A 93 -2.87 -0.74 -16.40
C SER A 93 -1.85 0.03 -15.55
N LEU A 94 -1.88 1.36 -15.61
CA LEU A 94 -1.03 2.20 -14.77
C LEU A 94 -1.20 1.88 -13.28
N GLU A 95 -2.42 1.59 -12.84
CA GLU A 95 -2.71 1.15 -11.47
C GLU A 95 -1.97 -0.15 -11.12
N LYS A 96 -1.99 -1.16 -12.00
CA LYS A 96 -1.27 -2.42 -11.80
C LYS A 96 0.24 -2.19 -11.74
N ALA A 97 0.79 -1.41 -12.67
CA ALA A 97 2.21 -1.06 -12.69
C ALA A 97 2.66 -0.40 -11.39
N ARG A 98 1.91 0.61 -10.94
CA ARG A 98 2.19 1.33 -9.70
C ARG A 98 2.11 0.43 -8.47
N LYS A 99 1.10 -0.45 -8.39
CA LYS A 99 0.99 -1.46 -7.33
C LYS A 99 2.17 -2.43 -7.34
N THR A 100 2.62 -2.87 -8.51
CA THR A 100 3.77 -3.77 -8.64
C THR A 100 5.08 -3.08 -8.24
N GLU A 101 5.29 -1.82 -8.59
CA GLU A 101 6.50 -1.07 -8.23
C GLU A 101 6.59 -0.80 -6.72
N VAL A 102 5.49 -0.37 -6.12
CA VAL A 102 5.46 0.08 -4.71
C VAL A 102 5.17 -1.04 -3.73
N GLY A 103 4.51 -2.12 -4.16
CA GLY A 103 4.13 -3.26 -3.32
C GLY A 103 5.25 -3.81 -2.43
N PRO A 104 6.44 -4.15 -2.98
CA PRO A 104 7.56 -4.64 -2.17
C PRO A 104 8.03 -3.65 -1.10
N MET A 105 8.03 -2.35 -1.39
CA MET A 105 8.45 -1.31 -0.44
C MET A 105 7.45 -1.19 0.72
N LEU A 106 6.15 -1.24 0.40
CA LEU A 106 5.11 -1.22 1.43
C LEU A 106 5.23 -2.42 2.38
N GLU A 107 5.59 -3.59 1.84
CA GLU A 107 5.76 -4.80 2.65
C GLU A 107 6.93 -4.69 3.62
N VAL A 108 8.06 -4.11 3.21
CA VAL A 108 9.21 -3.84 4.09
C VAL A 108 8.82 -2.88 5.23
N VAL A 109 8.12 -1.79 4.90
CA VAL A 109 7.64 -0.81 5.88
C VAL A 109 6.70 -1.48 6.88
N ARG A 110 5.71 -2.25 6.42
CA ARG A 110 4.76 -2.97 7.30
C ARG A 110 5.44 -3.95 8.24
N ARG A 111 6.41 -4.73 7.74
CA ARG A 111 7.16 -5.68 8.58
C ARG A 111 7.94 -4.96 9.68
N THR A 112 8.57 -3.84 9.33
CA THR A 112 9.34 -3.04 10.27
C THR A 112 8.44 -2.48 11.37
N LEU A 113 7.30 -1.90 11.00
CA LEU A 113 6.29 -1.41 11.94
C LEU A 113 5.82 -2.52 12.90
N LYS A 114 5.49 -3.69 12.36
CA LYS A 114 5.06 -4.83 13.17
C LYS A 114 6.13 -5.25 14.19
N LEU A 115 7.40 -5.33 13.76
CA LEU A 115 8.51 -5.67 14.66
C LEU A 115 8.75 -4.60 15.72
N GLN A 116 8.67 -3.31 15.36
CA GLN A 116 8.78 -2.21 16.32
C GLN A 116 7.68 -2.30 17.38
N GLY A 117 6.43 -2.52 16.98
CA GLY A 117 5.32 -2.73 17.91
C GLY A 117 5.52 -3.92 18.85
N SER A 118 6.03 -5.05 18.33
CA SER A 118 6.35 -6.22 19.15
C SER A 118 7.49 -5.96 20.15
N VAL A 119 8.57 -5.31 19.72
CA VAL A 119 9.69 -4.92 20.60
C VAL A 119 9.21 -3.96 21.69
N ALA A 120 8.42 -2.95 21.33
CA ALA A 120 7.84 -2.00 22.28
C ALA A 120 6.96 -2.70 23.32
N SER A 121 6.05 -3.58 22.89
CA SER A 121 5.17 -4.34 23.79
C SER A 121 5.95 -5.24 24.76
N ASN A 122 6.98 -5.94 24.28
CA ASN A 122 7.82 -6.79 25.11
C ASN A 122 8.69 -5.98 26.09
N LEU A 123 9.20 -4.81 25.68
CA LEU A 123 9.94 -3.93 26.58
C LEU A 123 9.05 -3.43 27.72
N MET A 124 7.82 -3.02 27.41
CA MET A 124 6.86 -2.52 28.39
C MET A 124 6.48 -3.59 29.44
N SER A 125 6.41 -4.86 29.06
CA SER A 125 6.12 -5.94 30.02
C SER A 125 7.32 -6.32 30.90
N LEU A 126 8.55 -6.10 30.43
CA LEU A 126 9.75 -6.51 31.13
C LEU A 126 10.27 -5.48 32.15
N LEU A 127 9.95 -4.19 32.00
CA LEU A 127 10.63 -3.11 32.73
C LEU A 127 9.68 -2.05 33.28
N PRO A 128 9.01 -2.28 34.43
CA PRO A 128 8.32 -1.19 35.13
C PRO A 128 9.26 -0.10 35.68
N ASN A 129 10.58 -0.36 35.80
CA ASN A 129 11.51 0.48 36.57
C ASN A 129 12.66 1.13 35.77
N VAL A 130 12.70 1.02 34.44
CA VAL A 130 13.76 1.66 33.61
C VAL A 130 13.16 2.78 32.73
N ALA A 131 12.07 3.36 33.22
CA ALA A 131 11.10 4.14 32.46
C ALA A 131 11.72 5.23 31.59
N ASP A 132 12.56 6.13 32.11
CA ASP A 132 12.91 7.36 31.39
C ASP A 132 13.72 7.17 30.10
N THR A 133 14.69 6.25 30.07
CA THR A 133 15.51 6.06 28.86
C THR A 133 14.74 5.25 27.82
N PHE A 134 13.97 4.26 28.26
CA PHE A 134 13.15 3.44 27.37
C PHE A 134 11.94 4.20 26.84
N GLN A 135 11.34 5.08 27.64
CA GLN A 135 10.23 5.95 27.25
C GLN A 135 10.62 6.82 26.05
N ARG A 136 11.81 7.42 26.07
CA ARG A 136 12.31 8.23 24.93
C ARG A 136 12.53 7.39 23.67
N VAL A 137 13.03 6.17 23.82
CA VAL A 137 13.19 5.23 22.70
C VAL A 137 11.82 4.84 22.14
N LEU A 138 10.84 4.59 23.02
CA LEU A 138 9.46 4.28 22.64
C LEU A 138 8.81 5.45 21.91
N GLU A 139 8.92 6.68 22.44
CA GLU A 139 8.39 7.90 21.83
C GLU A 139 9.00 8.15 20.45
N THR A 140 10.31 7.95 20.31
CA THR A 140 11.00 8.07 19.01
C THR A 140 10.50 7.02 18.03
N ALA A 141 10.29 5.77 18.48
CA ALA A 141 9.74 4.70 17.65
C ALA A 141 8.30 5.00 17.22
N THR A 142 7.44 5.49 18.13
CA THR A 142 6.05 5.86 17.85
C THR A 142 5.97 7.01 16.85
N MET A 143 6.76 8.08 17.03
CA MET A 143 6.78 9.20 16.07
C MET A 143 7.19 8.74 14.67
N ARG A 144 8.14 7.80 14.60
CA ARG A 144 8.59 7.22 13.33
C ARG A 144 7.53 6.31 12.71
N GLU A 145 6.81 5.55 13.52
CA GLU A 145 5.66 4.76 13.07
C GLU A 145 4.57 5.65 12.45
N GLU A 146 4.24 6.77 13.09
CA GLU A 146 3.28 7.73 12.55
C GLU A 146 3.75 8.32 11.22
N GLU A 147 5.04 8.65 11.08
CA GLU A 147 5.62 9.13 9.82
C GLU A 147 5.56 8.09 8.69
N LEU A 148 5.87 6.83 9.02
CA LEU A 148 5.73 5.70 8.10
C LEU A 148 4.29 5.52 7.65
N GLN A 149 3.34 5.58 8.58
CA GLN A 149 1.91 5.44 8.31
C GLN A 149 1.37 6.60 7.46
N ARG A 150 1.82 7.84 7.72
CA ARG A 150 1.50 9.02 6.89
C ARG A 150 2.03 8.84 5.46
N THR A 151 3.26 8.37 5.30
CA THR A 151 3.88 8.13 3.99
C THR A 151 3.13 7.05 3.21
N LEU A 152 2.76 5.94 3.88
CA LEU A 152 1.95 4.87 3.30
C LEU A 152 0.58 5.39 2.83
N THR A 153 -0.13 6.10 3.69
CA THR A 153 -1.47 6.64 3.40
C THR A 153 -1.41 7.64 2.24
N HIS A 154 -0.40 8.51 2.23
CA HIS A 154 -0.18 9.45 1.13
C HIS A 154 0.09 8.72 -0.19
N ALA A 155 0.98 7.72 -0.20
CA ALA A 155 1.27 6.92 -1.40
C ALA A 155 0.02 6.19 -1.92
N GLN A 156 -0.83 5.66 -1.03
CA GLN A 156 -2.10 5.03 -1.39
C GLN A 156 -3.10 6.03 -1.98
N SER A 157 -3.23 7.22 -1.39
CA SER A 157 -4.08 8.28 -1.95
C SER A 157 -3.60 8.74 -3.34
N VAL A 158 -2.28 8.78 -3.57
CA VAL A 158 -1.70 9.11 -4.89
C VAL A 158 -1.86 7.96 -5.89
N LEU A 159 -1.93 6.70 -5.44
CA LEU A 159 -2.31 5.56 -6.29
C LEU A 159 -3.73 5.72 -6.82
N GLU A 160 -4.65 6.13 -5.94
CA GLU A 160 -6.08 6.23 -6.24
C GLU A 160 -6.43 7.50 -7.04
N SER A 161 -5.66 8.57 -6.90
CA SER A 161 -5.82 9.79 -7.71
C SER A 161 -5.12 9.65 -9.08
N SER A 162 -5.92 9.46 -10.13
CA SER A 162 -5.48 8.99 -11.45
C SER A 162 -4.75 10.01 -12.35
N GLY A 163 -4.28 11.15 -11.83
CA GLY A 163 -3.88 12.27 -12.69
C GLY A 163 -2.45 12.80 -12.59
N ASN A 164 -1.81 12.73 -11.41
CA ASN A 164 -0.60 13.52 -11.17
C ASN A 164 0.67 12.65 -11.12
N GLN A 165 1.39 12.57 -12.25
CA GLN A 165 2.63 11.80 -12.35
C GLN A 165 3.75 12.37 -11.46
N ALA A 166 3.88 13.68 -11.35
CA ALA A 166 4.89 14.31 -10.49
C ALA A 166 4.64 13.98 -9.00
N ALA A 167 3.38 14.01 -8.56
CA ALA A 167 3.02 13.59 -7.21
C ALA A 167 3.33 12.11 -6.96
N TRP A 168 3.10 11.24 -7.95
CA TRP A 168 3.44 9.82 -7.88
C TRP A 168 4.94 9.60 -7.73
N GLU A 169 5.75 10.26 -8.55
CA GLU A 169 7.21 10.16 -8.51
C GLU A 169 7.77 10.64 -7.16
N ALA A 170 7.27 11.77 -6.65
CA ALA A 170 7.65 12.31 -5.34
C ALA A 170 7.29 11.34 -4.20
N ALA A 171 6.06 10.81 -4.20
CA ALA A 171 5.60 9.84 -3.19
C ALA A 171 6.44 8.55 -3.24
N THR A 172 6.70 8.04 -4.44
CA THR A 172 7.52 6.84 -4.67
C THR A 172 8.96 7.05 -4.19
N GLN A 173 9.55 8.21 -4.45
CA GLN A 173 10.91 8.52 -3.99
C GLN A 173 10.98 8.68 -2.47
N SER A 174 9.95 9.28 -1.85
CA SER A 174 9.83 9.32 -0.40
C SER A 174 9.80 7.91 0.18
N LEU A 175 8.91 7.06 -0.33
CA LEU A 175 8.77 5.69 0.13
C LEU A 175 10.04 4.85 -0.09
N LYS A 176 10.76 5.03 -1.21
CA LYS A 176 12.05 4.35 -1.47
C LYS A 176 13.07 4.66 -0.38
N ARG A 177 13.22 5.94 0.01
CA ARG A 177 14.14 6.35 1.08
C ARG A 177 13.76 5.74 2.41
N THR A 178 12.47 5.77 2.73
CA THR A 178 11.92 5.22 3.95
C THR A 178 12.10 3.70 4.04
N ALA A 179 11.79 2.97 2.96
CA ALA A 179 11.98 1.52 2.91
C ALA A 179 13.46 1.13 3.06
N LEU A 180 14.38 1.89 2.47
CA LEU A 180 15.83 1.66 2.62
C LEU A 180 16.28 1.82 4.07
N GLN A 181 15.79 2.84 4.78
CA GLN A 181 16.09 3.02 6.20
C GLN A 181 15.53 1.88 7.05
N CYS A 182 14.30 1.45 6.78
CA CYS A 182 13.68 0.31 7.46
C CYS A 182 14.47 -0.99 7.25
N ASP A 183 14.94 -1.25 6.04
CA ASP A 183 15.72 -2.45 5.70
C ASP A 183 17.05 -2.51 6.47
N GLN A 184 17.69 -1.36 6.70
CA GLN A 184 18.90 -1.26 7.51
C GLN A 184 18.67 -1.53 9.01
N GLU A 185 17.47 -1.25 9.51
CA GLU A 185 17.11 -1.40 10.93
C GLU A 185 16.54 -2.77 11.27
N LEU A 186 15.93 -3.44 10.29
CA LEU A 186 15.27 -4.73 10.47
C LEU A 186 16.15 -5.76 11.21
N PRO A 187 17.44 -5.96 10.87
CA PRO A 187 18.27 -6.93 11.57
C PRO A 187 18.50 -6.60 13.05
N GLN A 188 18.59 -5.31 13.38
CA GLN A 188 18.79 -4.87 14.77
C GLN A 188 17.52 -5.11 15.59
N LEU A 189 16.36 -4.78 15.04
CA LEU A 189 15.06 -5.02 15.69
C LEU A 189 14.77 -6.51 15.87
N THR A 190 15.02 -7.33 14.84
CA THR A 190 14.86 -8.79 14.94
C THR A 190 15.78 -9.37 16.01
N ARG A 191 17.03 -8.89 16.11
CA ARG A 191 17.96 -9.33 17.15
C ARG A 191 17.48 -8.94 18.55
N LEU A 192 17.01 -7.70 18.72
CA LEU A 192 16.48 -7.22 20.00
C LEU A 192 15.26 -8.03 20.43
N LEU A 193 14.33 -8.30 19.51
CA LEU A 193 13.15 -9.12 19.80
C LEU A 193 13.55 -10.51 20.30
N GLY A 194 14.50 -11.18 19.63
CA GLY A 194 14.99 -12.49 20.07
C GLY A 194 15.64 -12.48 21.46
N ILE A 195 16.34 -11.39 21.83
CA ILE A 195 16.88 -11.22 23.19
C ILE A 195 15.75 -11.07 24.21
N LEU A 196 14.74 -10.26 23.91
CA LEU A 196 13.61 -10.00 24.80
C LEU A 196 12.75 -11.26 25.01
N GLU A 197 12.48 -12.02 23.95
CA GLU A 197 11.77 -13.30 24.02
C GLU A 197 12.52 -14.30 24.91
N PHE A 198 13.84 -14.40 24.73
CA PHE A 198 14.68 -15.25 25.57
C PHE A 198 14.67 -14.82 27.05
N GLN A 199 14.70 -13.51 27.32
CA GLN A 199 14.60 -12.99 28.69
C GLN A 199 13.23 -13.29 29.33
N GLY A 200 12.14 -13.19 28.56
CA GLY A 200 10.81 -13.58 29.00
C GLY A 200 10.74 -15.06 29.37
N GLN A 201 11.30 -15.95 28.54
CA GLN A 201 11.39 -17.38 28.83
C GLN A 201 12.22 -17.67 30.09
N CYS A 202 13.35 -16.98 30.28
CA CYS A 202 14.16 -17.11 31.50
C CYS A 202 13.36 -16.74 32.76
N ARG A 203 12.59 -15.64 32.73
CA ARG A 203 11.75 -15.23 33.87
C ARG A 203 10.65 -16.23 34.17
N GLN A 204 10.02 -16.81 33.14
CA GLN A 204 8.99 -17.82 33.34
C GLN A 204 9.56 -19.07 34.04
N MET A 205 10.75 -19.53 33.61
CA MET A 205 11.45 -20.61 34.30
C MET A 205 11.81 -20.24 35.75
N GLU A 206 12.29 -19.03 36.02
CA GLU A 206 12.58 -18.58 37.40
C GLU A 206 11.37 -18.66 38.34
N VAL A 207 10.16 -18.44 37.81
CA VAL A 207 8.92 -18.58 38.59
C VAL A 207 8.63 -20.04 38.91
N GLU A 208 8.82 -20.95 37.95
CA GLU A 208 8.62 -22.41 38.14
C GLU A 208 9.65 -23.01 39.12
N PHE A 209 10.88 -22.49 39.15
CA PHE A 209 11.95 -22.99 40.04
C PHE A 209 11.89 -22.48 41.48
N LYS A 210 10.93 -21.60 41.85
CA LYS A 210 10.80 -21.17 43.26
C LYS A 210 10.28 -22.26 44.19
N ASP A 211 9.85 -23.40 43.66
CA ASP A 211 9.43 -24.58 44.42
C ASP A 211 10.61 -25.52 44.76
N GLY A 212 11.56 -25.02 45.56
CA GLY A 212 12.43 -25.85 46.40
C GLY A 212 13.55 -26.68 45.75
N GLU A 213 13.67 -26.78 44.42
CA GLU A 213 14.71 -27.60 43.78
C GLU A 213 15.99 -26.83 43.41
N GLU A 214 17.13 -27.47 43.64
CA GLU A 214 18.47 -26.94 43.39
C GLU A 214 18.83 -27.02 41.88
N MET A 215 19.18 -25.88 41.29
CA MET A 215 19.38 -25.73 39.85
C MET A 215 20.72 -26.37 39.42
N LYS A 216 20.70 -27.57 38.83
CA LYS A 216 21.86 -28.13 38.12
C LYS A 216 21.94 -27.51 36.72
N GLY A 217 23.05 -26.82 36.46
CA GLY A 217 23.27 -25.90 35.34
C GLY A 217 22.56 -26.24 34.02
N PHE A 218 21.71 -25.30 33.57
CA PHE A 218 21.04 -25.38 32.28
C PHE A 218 21.79 -24.51 31.26
N CYS A 219 22.35 -25.14 30.23
CA CYS A 219 22.87 -24.43 29.05
C CYS A 219 21.81 -24.49 27.95
N ALA A 220 20.99 -23.46 27.84
CA ALA A 220 20.10 -23.31 26.70
C ALA A 220 20.91 -22.81 25.50
N TRP A 221 21.20 -23.70 24.55
CA TRP A 221 21.67 -23.30 23.23
C TRP A 221 20.47 -22.95 22.37
N ASN A 222 20.14 -21.65 22.27
CA ASN A 222 19.25 -21.22 21.21
C ASN A 222 20.03 -21.19 19.92
N ASP A 223 19.96 -22.28 19.17
CA ASP A 223 20.34 -22.34 17.77
C ASP A 223 19.28 -21.54 16.99
N VAL A 224 19.42 -20.21 16.97
CA VAL A 224 18.65 -19.35 16.07
C VAL A 224 19.25 -19.54 14.68
N SER A 225 18.93 -20.69 14.08
CA SER A 225 19.54 -21.24 12.87
C SER A 225 19.21 -20.47 11.59
N SER A 226 18.48 -19.35 11.67
CA SER A 226 18.12 -18.51 10.51
C SER A 226 18.98 -17.27 10.31
N LEU A 227 19.94 -16.95 11.18
CA LEU A 227 20.91 -15.86 10.98
C LEU A 227 22.34 -16.41 10.95
N ALA A 228 22.79 -16.82 9.77
CA ALA A 228 24.14 -17.30 9.52
C ALA A 228 25.18 -16.23 9.89
N SER A 229 25.80 -16.36 11.07
CA SER A 229 27.21 -16.04 11.42
C SER A 229 27.43 -15.67 12.89
N ASN A 230 26.39 -15.32 13.66
CA ASN A 230 26.56 -14.85 15.04
C ASN A 230 25.94 -15.81 16.07
N ARG A 231 26.77 -16.70 16.64
CA ARG A 231 26.39 -17.47 17.83
C ARG A 231 26.52 -16.58 19.06
N SER A 232 25.41 -16.31 19.73
CA SER A 232 25.41 -15.65 21.05
C SER A 232 25.28 -16.73 22.11
N ARG A 233 26.16 -16.74 23.11
CA ARG A 233 26.06 -17.64 24.27
C ARG A 233 25.41 -16.89 25.42
N PHE A 234 24.32 -17.41 25.95
CA PHE A 234 23.74 -16.91 27.19
C PHE A 234 24.11 -17.88 28.30
N VAL A 235 24.69 -17.37 29.38
CA VAL A 235 25.00 -18.15 30.57
C VAL A 235 24.18 -17.61 31.72
N LEU A 236 23.38 -18.50 32.32
CA LEU A 236 22.61 -18.22 33.52
C LEU A 236 23.47 -18.60 34.74
N PHE A 237 23.62 -17.66 35.67
CA PHE A 237 24.29 -17.91 36.94
C PHE A 237 23.37 -17.52 38.09
N LYS A 238 23.08 -18.47 38.97
CA LYS A 238 22.38 -18.21 40.23
C LYS A 238 23.42 -17.87 41.29
N CYS A 239 23.27 -16.74 41.96
CA CYS A 239 24.08 -16.37 43.12
C CYS A 239 23.18 -16.03 44.32
N ALA A 240 23.78 -15.74 45.47
CA ALA A 240 23.06 -15.44 46.70
C ALA A 240 22.10 -14.24 46.60
N THR A 241 22.30 -13.35 45.62
CA THR A 241 21.44 -12.17 45.42
C THR A 241 20.38 -12.36 44.33
N GLY A 242 20.34 -13.51 43.66
CA GLY A 242 19.38 -13.80 42.60
C GLY A 242 19.98 -14.53 41.40
N VAL A 243 19.15 -14.73 40.38
CA VAL A 243 19.57 -15.27 39.08
C VAL A 243 20.04 -14.12 38.20
N HIS A 244 21.20 -14.30 37.58
CA HIS A 244 21.84 -13.32 36.69
C HIS A 244 22.03 -13.94 35.31
N VAL A 245 21.63 -13.20 34.27
CA VAL A 245 21.84 -13.60 32.88
C VAL A 245 23.06 -12.85 32.35
N ARG A 246 24.12 -13.58 31.95
CA ARG A 246 25.25 -13.00 31.24
C ARG A 246 25.18 -13.40 29.78
N CYS A 247 25.05 -12.42 28.89
CA CYS A 247 25.22 -12.65 27.45
C CYS A 247 26.70 -12.52 27.11
N GLU A 248 27.32 -13.62 26.69
CA GLU A 248 28.64 -13.61 26.08
C GLU A 248 28.50 -13.65 24.55
N LEU A 249 28.83 -12.51 23.95
CA LEU A 249 28.80 -12.31 22.51
C LEU A 249 30.14 -12.82 21.94
N SER A 250 30.18 -14.09 21.51
CA SER A 250 31.31 -14.58 20.72
C SER A 250 31.17 -14.07 19.28
N ILE A 251 31.82 -12.95 18.98
CA ILE A 251 31.98 -12.49 17.60
C ILE A 251 33.08 -13.35 16.96
N ASN A 252 32.70 -14.32 16.13
CA ASN A 252 33.66 -14.97 15.24
C ASN A 252 33.93 -14.02 14.06
N THR A 253 34.85 -13.08 14.24
CA THR A 253 35.45 -12.36 13.11
C THR A 253 36.42 -13.30 12.41
N THR A 254 35.92 -14.13 11.50
CA THR A 254 36.78 -14.78 10.49
C THR A 254 37.22 -13.70 9.50
N LEU A 255 38.24 -12.91 9.88
CA LEU A 255 38.99 -12.08 8.95
C LEU A 255 39.73 -13.03 7.99
N HIS A 256 39.13 -13.30 6.83
CA HIS A 256 39.90 -13.77 5.68
C HIS A 256 40.87 -12.67 5.27
N THR A 257 42.04 -12.67 5.91
CA THR A 257 43.23 -12.02 5.35
C THR A 257 43.62 -12.81 4.11
N ARG A 258 43.22 -12.32 2.93
CA ARG A 258 43.90 -12.67 1.68
C ARG A 258 45.36 -12.20 1.84
N ARG A 259 46.26 -13.15 2.12
CA ARG A 259 47.69 -12.96 1.91
C ARG A 259 47.99 -13.28 0.44
N GLN A 260 48.49 -12.25 -0.24
CA GLN A 260 49.30 -12.21 -1.46
C GLN A 260 48.80 -12.95 -2.69
#